data_AF-A0A6V8LP56-F1
#
_entry.id   AF-A0A6V8LP56-F1
#
_cell.length_a   1.000
_cell.length_b   1.000
_cell.length_c   1.000
_cell.angle_alpha   90.00
_cell.angle_beta   90.00
_cell.angle_gamma   90.00
#
_symmetry.space_group_name_H-M   'P 1'
#
loop_
_entity.id
_entity.type
_entity.pdbx_description
1 polymer ?
#
loop_
_entity_poly.entity_id
_entity_poly.type
_entity_poly.pdbx_seq_one_letter_code
_entity_poly.pdbx_strand_id
1 'polypeptide(L)'
;MIQPVPADWNTWDVQYHTAAAHLPSGTRVRVALGTPDGALVDDFTWRRGLERLGHHTVDGEYAEVTVRHEETLLRLVFARPRPDVLCGLAELDGAGSVHLIVDTLPGAPAGDGVEWPYAFSAPVTAEVTDAGARRLSFPPDAKACRFVVGGDEGDLAFDFDAARERAESAAIGSSGWLGRSAEGYQRALTWNTVIRSDLGRVITPTSRDFVSQARDGFYGTWALHGWDTFFCGLAATWIDHDYSRGIYDQILEQITPAASCPTGSPTSGAAPTTGPSRRSARTRC
;
A
#
# COMPACT_ATOMS: atom_id res chain seq x y z
N MET A 1 -7.09 -15.69 -13.61
CA MET A 1 -6.18 -16.28 -12.62
C MET A 1 -5.48 -15.11 -11.96
N ILE A 2 -5.86 -14.75 -10.73
CA ILE A 2 -5.44 -13.49 -10.10
C ILE A 2 -4.91 -13.78 -8.69
N GLN A 3 -3.81 -14.52 -8.61
CA GLN A 3 -3.04 -14.56 -7.36
C GLN A 3 -2.15 -13.30 -7.30
N PRO A 4 -2.08 -12.60 -6.15
CA PRO A 4 -1.13 -11.52 -5.97
C PRO A 4 0.31 -12.05 -6.11
N VAL A 5 0.97 -11.71 -7.22
CA VAL A 5 2.38 -12.07 -7.47
C VAL A 5 3.21 -10.78 -7.44
N PRO A 6 4.39 -10.78 -6.77
CA PRO A 6 5.26 -9.62 -6.73
C PRO A 6 6.04 -9.41 -8.04
N ALA A 7 5.31 -9.23 -9.15
CA ALA A 7 5.87 -9.21 -10.50
C ALA A 7 6.01 -7.81 -11.11
N ASP A 8 5.42 -6.77 -10.51
CA ASP A 8 5.33 -5.44 -11.13
C ASP A 8 5.06 -4.31 -10.11
N TRP A 9 4.79 -3.10 -10.60
CA TRP A 9 4.22 -1.97 -9.86
C TRP A 9 2.90 -2.33 -9.18
N ASN A 10 2.83 -2.12 -7.87
CA ASN A 10 1.65 -2.37 -7.03
C ASN A 10 1.58 -1.40 -5.85
N THR A 11 0.37 -1.14 -5.35
CA THR A 11 0.15 -0.29 -4.15
C THR A 11 0.12 -1.07 -2.83
N TRP A 12 0.77 -2.23 -2.82
CA TRP A 12 0.90 -3.12 -1.67
C TRP A 12 1.94 -2.65 -0.64
N ASP A 13 2.39 -1.40 -0.71
CA ASP A 13 3.24 -0.83 0.34
C ASP A 13 2.49 -0.83 1.68
N VAL A 14 3.11 -1.41 2.72
CA VAL A 14 2.50 -1.55 4.04
C VAL A 14 2.44 -0.23 4.82
N GLN A 15 3.32 0.72 4.53
CA GLN A 15 3.47 2.00 5.22
C GLN A 15 2.55 3.08 4.63
N TYR A 16 2.40 3.13 3.31
CA TYR A 16 1.80 4.26 2.61
C TYR A 16 0.64 3.82 1.70
N HIS A 17 -0.52 4.46 1.85
CA HIS A 17 -1.62 4.31 0.89
C HIS A 17 -1.38 5.06 -0.41
N THR A 18 -0.53 6.10 -0.36
CA THR A 18 -0.21 6.98 -1.50
C THR A 18 1.05 6.54 -2.23
N ALA A 19 1.40 5.24 -2.13
CA ALA A 19 2.60 4.70 -2.73
C ALA A 19 2.30 3.52 -3.66
N ALA A 20 3.12 3.43 -4.70
CA ALA A 20 3.25 2.25 -5.55
C ALA A 20 4.71 1.82 -5.53
N ALA A 21 4.95 0.51 -5.56
CA ALA A 21 6.30 -0.04 -5.59
C ALA A 21 6.42 -1.09 -6.68
N HIS A 22 7.53 -1.02 -7.40
CA HIS A 22 7.95 -2.04 -8.35
C HIS A 22 8.60 -3.18 -7.58
N LEU A 23 7.85 -4.26 -7.41
CA LEU A 23 8.21 -5.33 -6.48
C LEU A 23 9.50 -6.09 -6.88
N PRO A 24 9.80 -6.32 -8.17
CA PRO A 24 11.07 -6.92 -8.57
C PRO A 24 12.30 -6.07 -8.24
N SER A 25 12.26 -4.74 -8.43
CA SER A 25 13.41 -3.86 -8.19
C SER A 25 13.45 -3.26 -6.77
N GLY A 26 12.33 -3.31 -6.05
CA GLY A 26 12.16 -2.63 -4.77
C GLY A 26 12.00 -1.11 -4.88
N THR A 27 11.98 -0.54 -6.09
CA THR A 27 11.77 0.90 -6.29
C THR A 27 10.38 1.28 -5.83
N ARG A 28 10.28 2.36 -5.06
CA ARG A 28 9.01 2.88 -4.56
C ARG A 28 8.82 4.32 -4.99
N VAL A 29 7.58 4.63 -5.36
CA VAL A 29 7.11 5.97 -5.72
C VAL A 29 5.99 6.32 -4.75
N ARG A 30 6.15 7.42 -4.02
CA ARG A 30 5.20 7.94 -3.04
C ARG A 30 4.71 9.30 -3.50
N VAL A 31 3.45 9.59 -3.28
CA VAL A 31 2.86 10.91 -3.50
C VAL A 31 2.58 11.55 -2.16
N ALA A 32 3.18 12.71 -1.94
CA ALA A 32 3.03 13.53 -0.74
C ALA A 32 2.27 14.82 -1.06
N LEU A 33 1.55 15.31 -0.06
CA LEU A 33 0.93 16.62 -0.09
C LEU A 33 1.87 17.64 0.56
N GLY A 34 2.17 18.71 -0.17
CA GLY A 34 2.87 19.88 0.35
C GLY A 34 1.87 20.90 0.89
N THR A 35 2.12 21.36 2.11
CA THR A 35 1.30 22.40 2.77
C THR A 35 1.83 23.80 2.41
N PRO A 36 1.00 24.86 2.56
CA PRO A 36 1.43 26.23 2.25
C PRO A 36 2.63 26.74 3.07
N ASP A 37 2.87 26.18 4.26
CA ASP A 37 4.03 26.47 5.11
C ASP A 37 5.27 25.64 4.76
N GLY A 38 5.18 24.77 3.76
CA GLY A 38 6.29 23.99 3.21
C GLY A 38 6.52 22.63 3.87
N ALA A 39 5.65 22.19 4.78
CA ALA A 39 5.69 20.82 5.29
C ALA A 39 5.22 19.82 4.22
N LEU A 40 5.67 18.57 4.36
CA LEU A 40 5.23 17.46 3.51
C LEU A 40 4.49 16.43 4.36
N VAL A 41 3.35 15.99 3.85
CA VAL A 41 2.49 15.01 4.49
C VAL A 41 2.28 13.84 3.54
N ASP A 42 2.75 12.67 3.93
CA ASP A 42 2.57 11.41 3.21
C ASP A 42 2.21 10.23 4.10
N ASP A 43 2.19 10.40 5.42
CA ASP A 43 1.95 9.36 6.43
C ASP A 43 0.45 9.08 6.67
N PHE A 44 -0.35 9.09 5.59
CA PHE A 44 -1.80 8.98 5.68
C PHE A 44 -2.26 7.60 6.21
N THR A 45 -3.04 7.65 7.30
CA THR A 45 -3.67 6.49 7.94
C THR A 45 -5.15 6.72 8.16
N TRP A 46 -5.92 5.68 8.50
CA TRP A 46 -7.34 5.85 8.87
C TRP A 46 -7.54 6.79 10.06
N ARG A 47 -6.52 6.95 10.92
CA ARG A 47 -6.52 7.91 12.04
C ARG A 47 -6.09 9.31 11.61
N ARG A 48 -5.39 9.42 10.48
CA ARG A 48 -4.70 10.64 10.01
C ARG A 48 -4.91 10.81 8.53
N GLY A 49 -5.99 11.48 8.17
CA GLY A 49 -6.17 12.01 6.82
C GLY A 49 -6.52 11.01 5.72
N LEU A 50 -6.71 9.71 5.98
CA LEU A 50 -7.32 8.84 4.98
C LEU A 50 -8.84 9.13 4.91
N GLU A 51 -9.29 9.70 3.79
CA GLU A 51 -10.70 10.06 3.59
C GLU A 51 -11.49 8.90 2.99
N ARG A 52 -10.95 8.28 1.94
CA ARG A 52 -11.64 7.21 1.22
C ARG A 52 -10.64 6.25 0.57
N LEU A 53 -10.86 4.96 0.82
CA LEU A 53 -10.33 3.91 -0.03
C LEU A 53 -11.28 3.74 -1.22
N GLY A 54 -10.79 4.00 -2.42
CA GLY A 54 -11.47 3.76 -3.68
C GLY A 54 -11.32 2.31 -4.14
N HIS A 55 -11.69 2.03 -5.39
CA HIS A 55 -11.53 0.69 -5.95
C HIS A 55 -10.04 0.32 -6.05
N HIS A 56 -9.75 -0.96 -5.81
CA HIS A 56 -8.41 -1.52 -5.91
C HIS A 56 -8.55 -2.96 -6.43
N THR A 57 -7.93 -3.26 -7.58
CA THR A 57 -7.97 -4.58 -8.20
C THR A 57 -7.01 -5.53 -7.50
N VAL A 58 -7.37 -6.81 -7.39
CA VAL A 58 -6.57 -7.80 -6.63
C VAL A 58 -5.10 -7.88 -7.10
N ASP A 59 -4.85 -7.67 -8.39
CA ASP A 59 -3.53 -7.69 -9.05
C ASP A 59 -2.81 -6.34 -9.08
N GLY A 60 -3.39 -5.30 -8.48
CA GLY A 60 -2.86 -3.95 -8.42
C GLY A 60 -2.85 -3.18 -9.75
N GLU A 61 -3.54 -3.65 -10.79
CA GLU A 61 -3.67 -2.93 -12.07
C GLU A 61 -4.33 -1.56 -11.95
N TYR A 62 -5.24 -1.41 -10.99
CA TYR A 62 -5.88 -0.13 -10.70
C TYR A 62 -6.04 0.03 -9.19
N ALA A 63 -5.72 1.22 -8.68
CA ALA A 63 -5.97 1.59 -7.29
C ALA A 63 -6.29 3.07 -7.18
N GLU A 64 -7.27 3.42 -6.35
CA GLU A 64 -7.69 4.80 -6.11
C GLU A 64 -7.82 5.09 -4.62
N VAL A 65 -7.22 6.17 -4.15
CA VAL A 65 -7.31 6.63 -2.76
C VAL A 65 -7.56 8.12 -2.69
N THR A 66 -8.32 8.56 -1.70
CA THR A 66 -8.47 9.96 -1.36
C THR A 66 -7.96 10.19 0.05
N VAL A 67 -7.09 11.18 0.20
CA VAL A 67 -6.54 11.62 1.48
C VAL A 67 -6.81 13.11 1.68
N ARG A 68 -6.85 13.55 2.92
CA ARG A 68 -7.09 14.93 3.34
C ARG A 68 -6.05 15.34 4.36
N HIS A 69 -5.54 16.56 4.22
CA HIS A 69 -4.84 17.26 5.28
C HIS A 69 -5.43 18.67 5.37
N GLU A 70 -5.92 19.04 6.56
CA GLU A 70 -6.69 20.28 6.76
C GLU A 70 -7.84 20.38 5.73
N GLU A 71 -7.93 21.50 5.00
CA GLU A 71 -8.95 21.73 3.97
C GLU A 71 -8.52 21.22 2.58
N THR A 72 -7.35 20.57 2.47
CA THR A 72 -6.80 20.12 1.18
C THR A 72 -7.01 18.63 1.00
N LEU A 73 -7.71 18.29 -0.08
CA LEU A 73 -7.95 16.92 -0.54
C LEU A 73 -6.98 16.57 -1.67
N LEU A 74 -6.41 15.38 -1.59
CA LEU A 74 -5.65 14.74 -2.65
C LEU A 74 -6.35 13.45 -3.04
N ARG A 75 -6.88 13.41 -4.27
CA ARG A 75 -7.29 12.17 -4.93
C ARG A 75 -6.12 11.64 -5.74
N LEU A 76 -5.81 10.37 -5.54
CA LEU A 76 -4.70 9.70 -6.20
C LEU A 76 -5.19 8.42 -6.86
N VAL A 77 -4.87 8.27 -8.14
CA VAL A 77 -5.12 7.06 -8.91
C VAL A 77 -3.79 6.52 -9.39
N PHE A 78 -3.59 5.22 -9.24
CA PHE A 78 -2.51 4.46 -9.86
C PHE A 78 -3.11 3.46 -10.83
N ALA A 79 -2.48 3.31 -11.99
CA ALA A 79 -2.84 2.30 -12.97
C ALA A 79 -1.58 1.69 -13.60
N ARG A 80 -1.64 0.39 -13.88
CA ARG A 80 -0.60 -0.36 -14.58
C ARG A 80 -1.12 -0.77 -15.97
N PRO A 81 -0.94 0.06 -17.02
CA PRO A 81 -1.44 -0.27 -18.36
C PRO A 81 -0.77 -1.51 -18.97
N ARG A 82 0.49 -1.74 -18.62
CA ARG A 82 1.34 -2.80 -19.15
C ARG A 82 2.49 -3.06 -18.18
N PRO A 83 3.23 -4.17 -18.33
CA PRO A 83 4.31 -4.47 -17.42
C PRO A 83 5.37 -3.37 -17.33
N ASP A 84 5.94 -3.21 -16.15
CA ASP A 84 6.99 -2.24 -15.81
C ASP A 84 6.58 -0.76 -15.97
N VAL A 85 5.30 -0.46 -16.28
CA VAL A 85 4.81 0.91 -16.44
C VAL A 85 3.76 1.25 -15.40
N LEU A 86 4.05 2.30 -14.63
CA LEU A 86 3.11 2.90 -13.70
C LEU A 86 2.63 4.25 -14.25
N CYS A 87 1.33 4.39 -14.41
CA CYS A 87 0.67 5.68 -14.63
C CYS A 87 0.02 6.14 -13.33
N GLY A 88 0.17 7.42 -13.00
CA GLY A 88 -0.47 8.02 -11.84
C GLY A 88 -1.14 9.35 -12.15
N LEU A 89 -2.23 9.63 -11.44
CA LEU A 89 -2.98 10.88 -11.49
C LEU A 89 -3.18 11.37 -10.06
N ALA A 90 -2.61 12.54 -9.75
CA ALA A 90 -2.79 13.24 -8.50
C ALA A 90 -3.63 14.49 -8.73
N GLU A 91 -4.80 14.57 -8.11
CA GLU A 91 -5.73 15.70 -8.20
C GLU A 91 -5.88 16.36 -6.83
N LEU A 92 -5.60 17.66 -6.79
CA LEU A 92 -5.67 18.49 -5.60
C LEU A 92 -6.92 19.37 -5.62
N ASP A 93 -7.65 19.34 -4.53
CA ASP A 93 -8.68 20.33 -4.19
C ASP A 93 -8.27 21.03 -2.89
N GLY A 94 -8.21 22.36 -2.90
CA GLY A 94 -7.66 23.15 -1.78
C GLY A 94 -6.27 23.76 -2.05
N ALA A 95 -5.61 24.20 -0.97
CA ALA A 95 -4.33 24.90 -1.01
C ALA A 95 -3.17 23.95 -0.67
N GLY A 96 -2.20 23.84 -1.57
CA GLY A 96 -1.05 22.96 -1.39
C GLY A 96 -0.36 22.64 -2.71
N SER A 97 0.56 21.68 -2.69
CA SER A 97 1.30 21.20 -3.86
C SER A 97 1.41 19.67 -3.85
N VAL A 98 1.58 19.08 -5.03
CA VAL A 98 1.91 17.65 -5.14
C VAL A 98 3.43 17.50 -5.09
N HIS A 99 3.90 16.47 -4.40
CA HIS A 99 5.29 16.03 -4.45
C HIS A 99 5.35 14.55 -4.74
N LEU A 100 6.29 14.15 -5.58
CA LEU A 100 6.60 12.75 -5.87
C LEU A 100 7.93 12.42 -5.22
N ILE A 101 7.97 11.35 -4.43
CA ILE A 101 9.16 10.88 -3.73
C ILE A 101 9.49 9.49 -4.24
N VAL A 102 10.67 9.33 -4.81
CA VAL A 102 11.21 8.04 -5.25
C VAL A 102 12.24 7.58 -4.24
N ASP A 103 12.02 6.40 -3.66
CA ASP A 103 12.96 5.77 -2.73
C ASP A 103 12.91 4.24 -2.89
N THR A 104 13.38 3.49 -1.89
CA THR A 104 13.39 2.03 -1.91
C THR A 104 12.47 1.48 -0.82
N LEU A 105 11.73 0.43 -1.15
CA LEU A 105 10.93 -0.33 -0.19
C LEU A 105 11.82 -0.83 0.96
N PRO A 106 11.41 -0.64 2.23
CA PRO A 106 12.12 -1.21 3.36
C PRO A 106 12.28 -2.73 3.23
N GLY A 107 13.51 -3.23 3.43
CA GLY A 107 13.82 -4.65 3.34
C GLY A 107 13.79 -5.23 1.93
N ALA A 108 13.59 -4.42 0.88
CA ALA A 108 13.85 -4.85 -0.48
C ALA A 108 15.35 -5.13 -0.65
N PRO A 109 15.73 -6.06 -1.54
CA PRO A 109 17.13 -6.20 -1.92
C PRO A 109 17.67 -4.85 -2.37
N ALA A 110 18.95 -4.59 -2.12
CA ALA A 110 19.61 -3.42 -2.68
C ALA A 110 19.35 -3.44 -4.19
N GLY A 111 18.61 -2.44 -4.68
CA GLY A 111 18.24 -2.39 -6.09
C GLY A 111 19.49 -2.55 -6.94
N ASP A 112 19.33 -3.18 -8.08
CA ASP A 112 20.33 -3.28 -9.14
C ASP A 112 20.74 -1.91 -9.74
N GLY A 113 20.22 -0.81 -9.19
CA GLY A 113 20.46 0.54 -9.66
C GLY A 113 19.64 0.89 -10.89
N VAL A 114 18.55 0.16 -11.16
CA VAL A 114 17.64 0.49 -12.25
C VAL A 114 17.08 1.90 -12.05
N GLU A 115 17.51 2.79 -12.94
CA GLU A 115 16.95 4.13 -13.08
C GLU A 115 15.72 4.03 -13.97
N TRP A 116 14.58 4.45 -13.42
CA TRP A 116 13.32 4.44 -14.15
C TRP A 116 13.15 5.76 -14.91
N PRO A 117 12.74 5.73 -16.19
CA PRO A 117 12.35 6.95 -16.89
C PRO A 117 11.08 7.52 -16.26
N TYR A 118 11.00 8.86 -16.22
CA TYR A 118 9.85 9.60 -15.70
C TYR A 118 9.32 10.57 -16.75
N ALA A 119 8.00 10.70 -16.83
CA ALA A 119 7.34 11.77 -17.55
C ALA A 119 6.25 12.41 -16.68
N PHE A 120 6.02 13.71 -16.84
CA PHE A 120 5.08 14.49 -16.03
C PHE A 120 4.26 15.44 -16.89
N SER A 121 2.97 15.62 -16.57
CA SER A 121 2.13 16.62 -17.25
C SER A 121 2.38 18.06 -16.77
N ALA A 122 3.00 18.22 -15.60
CA ALA A 122 3.38 19.50 -15.01
C ALA A 122 4.91 19.59 -14.92
N PRO A 123 5.50 20.79 -15.10
CA PRO A 123 6.94 20.96 -14.99
C PRO A 123 7.40 20.74 -13.55
N VAL A 124 8.52 20.04 -13.37
CA VAL A 124 9.18 19.92 -12.05
C VAL A 124 9.79 21.27 -11.68
N THR A 125 9.38 21.84 -10.55
CA THR A 125 9.86 23.16 -10.07
C THR A 125 11.07 23.05 -9.16
N ALA A 126 11.22 21.92 -8.47
CA ALA A 126 12.36 21.64 -7.63
C ALA A 126 12.62 20.13 -7.57
N GLU A 127 13.90 19.78 -7.51
CA GLU A 127 14.37 18.43 -7.29
C GLU A 127 15.38 18.43 -6.14
N VAL A 128 15.18 17.53 -5.17
CA VAL A 128 16.06 17.36 -4.02
C VAL A 128 16.35 15.89 -3.84
N THR A 129 17.61 15.52 -3.71
CA THR A 129 18.01 14.15 -3.35
C THR A 129 18.61 14.17 -1.95
N ASP A 130 18.04 13.38 -1.04
CA ASP A 130 18.52 13.26 0.34
C ASP A 130 18.33 11.82 0.85
N ALA A 131 19.34 11.30 1.55
CA ALA A 131 19.35 9.96 2.15
C ALA A 131 18.90 8.82 1.22
N GLY A 132 19.17 8.93 -0.09
CA GLY A 132 18.77 7.94 -1.10
C GLY A 132 17.33 8.07 -1.61
N ALA A 133 16.58 9.08 -1.15
CA ALA A 133 15.28 9.46 -1.69
C ALA A 133 15.42 10.66 -2.65
N ARG A 134 14.81 10.57 -3.82
CA ARG A 134 14.69 11.66 -4.80
C ARG A 134 13.29 12.26 -4.71
N ARG A 135 13.21 13.55 -4.40
CA ARG A 135 11.97 14.31 -4.28
C ARG A 135 11.82 15.27 -5.45
N LEU A 136 10.68 15.19 -6.13
CA LEU A 136 10.26 16.07 -7.22
C LEU A 136 9.05 16.89 -6.76
N SER A 137 9.11 18.20 -6.95
CA SER A 137 8.05 19.14 -6.56
C SER A 137 7.37 19.71 -7.79
N PHE A 138 6.06 19.92 -7.69
CA PHE A 138 5.25 20.51 -8.75
C PHE A 138 4.69 21.89 -8.32
N PRO A 139 4.30 22.76 -9.26
CA PRO A 139 3.70 24.05 -8.95
C PRO A 139 2.43 23.90 -8.08
N PRO A 140 2.18 24.80 -7.10
CA PRO A 140 1.00 24.73 -6.23
C PRO A 140 -0.33 25.01 -6.97
N ASP A 141 -0.26 25.62 -8.15
CA ASP A 141 -1.38 25.84 -9.05
C ASP A 141 -1.68 24.63 -9.96
N ALA A 142 -0.82 23.60 -9.98
CA ALA A 142 -1.08 22.34 -10.67
C ALA A 142 -2.14 21.52 -9.92
N LYS A 143 -3.42 21.82 -10.18
CA LYS A 143 -4.57 21.10 -9.58
C LYS A 143 -4.68 19.64 -10.02
N ALA A 144 -4.05 19.28 -11.12
CA ALA A 144 -3.90 17.89 -11.55
C ALA A 144 -2.48 17.66 -12.06
N CYS A 145 -1.85 16.59 -11.60
CA CYS A 145 -0.54 16.15 -12.06
C CYS A 145 -0.63 14.69 -12.49
N ARG A 146 -0.39 14.43 -13.78
CA ARG A 146 -0.17 13.08 -14.29
C ARG A 146 1.32 12.78 -14.26
N PHE A 147 1.65 11.55 -13.93
CA PHE A 147 3.02 11.06 -13.97
C PHE A 147 3.07 9.65 -14.53
N VAL A 148 4.20 9.34 -15.15
CA VAL A 148 4.51 8.00 -15.66
C VAL A 148 5.88 7.60 -15.14
N VAL A 149 6.02 6.34 -14.76
CA VAL A 149 7.29 5.72 -14.35
C VAL A 149 7.50 4.45 -15.18
N GLY A 150 8.65 4.32 -15.83
CA GLY A 150 8.96 3.19 -16.72
C GLY A 150 8.38 3.29 -18.14
N GLY A 151 7.53 4.28 -18.39
CA GLY A 151 6.97 4.60 -19.70
C GLY A 151 7.56 5.88 -20.32
N ASP A 152 6.84 6.45 -21.28
CA ASP A 152 7.23 7.68 -21.99
C ASP A 152 6.16 8.78 -21.91
N GLU A 153 6.40 9.92 -22.57
CA GLU A 153 5.46 11.05 -22.58
C GLU A 153 4.11 10.71 -23.21
N GLY A 154 4.04 9.74 -24.14
CA GLY A 154 2.80 9.29 -24.74
C GLY A 154 1.87 8.62 -23.73
N ASP A 155 2.43 7.94 -22.73
CA ASP A 155 1.69 7.31 -21.65
C ASP A 155 1.01 8.34 -20.72
N LEU A 156 1.37 9.63 -20.75
CA LEU A 156 0.65 10.70 -20.01
C LEU A 156 -0.79 10.89 -20.51
N ALA A 157 -1.09 10.43 -21.72
CA ALA A 157 -2.44 10.42 -22.28
C ALA A 157 -3.29 9.24 -21.77
N PHE A 158 -2.80 8.42 -20.84
CA PHE A 158 -3.54 7.29 -20.27
C PHE A 158 -4.95 7.68 -19.80
N ASP A 159 -5.91 6.85 -20.17
CA ASP A 159 -7.33 7.06 -19.88
C ASP A 159 -7.68 6.44 -18.52
N PHE A 160 -7.54 7.27 -17.47
CA PHE A 160 -7.86 6.89 -16.09
C PHE A 160 -9.36 6.63 -15.88
N ASP A 161 -10.25 7.28 -16.63
CA ASP A 161 -11.69 7.10 -16.50
C ASP A 161 -12.10 5.74 -17.07
N ALA A 162 -11.62 5.39 -18.26
CA ALA A 162 -11.85 4.06 -18.82
C ALA A 162 -11.21 2.96 -17.96
N ALA A 163 -10.04 3.23 -17.35
CA ALA A 163 -9.43 2.29 -16.41
C ALA A 163 -10.29 2.08 -15.16
N ARG A 164 -10.84 3.16 -14.59
CA ARG A 164 -11.78 3.10 -13.47
C ARG A 164 -13.02 2.31 -13.84
N GLU A 165 -13.63 2.61 -14.98
CA GLU A 165 -14.83 1.92 -15.45
C GLU A 165 -14.60 0.42 -15.62
N ARG A 166 -13.47 0.03 -16.23
CA ARG A 166 -13.09 -1.39 -16.33
C ARG A 166 -12.95 -2.04 -14.97
N ALA A 167 -12.21 -1.41 -14.06
CA ALA A 167 -11.98 -1.95 -12.71
C ALA A 167 -13.28 -2.07 -11.90
N GLU A 168 -14.12 -1.03 -11.91
CA GLU A 168 -15.41 -1.04 -11.23
C GLU A 168 -16.41 -2.03 -11.86
N SER A 169 -16.38 -2.24 -13.17
CA SER A 169 -17.25 -3.21 -13.85
C SER A 169 -16.91 -4.67 -13.50
N ALA A 170 -15.66 -4.93 -13.13
CA ALA A 170 -15.19 -6.23 -12.68
C ALA A 170 -15.38 -6.44 -11.16
N ALA A 171 -15.81 -5.41 -10.43
CA ALA A 171 -16.02 -5.48 -8.99
C ALA A 171 -17.24 -6.34 -8.62
N ILE A 172 -17.20 -6.97 -7.45
CA ILE A 172 -18.41 -7.53 -6.87
C ILE A 172 -19.37 -6.41 -6.48
N GLY A 173 -20.66 -6.62 -6.71
CA GLY A 173 -21.70 -5.65 -6.38
C GLY A 173 -22.76 -6.24 -5.46
N SER A 174 -23.27 -5.41 -4.55
CA SER A 174 -24.51 -5.68 -3.82
C SER A 174 -25.53 -4.56 -4.05
N SER A 175 -26.80 -4.83 -3.73
CA SER A 175 -27.87 -3.82 -3.81
C SER A 175 -28.96 -4.10 -2.77
N GLY A 176 -30.03 -3.30 -2.78
CA GLY A 176 -31.13 -3.43 -1.83
C GLY A 176 -30.71 -3.06 -0.40
N TRP A 177 -31.15 -3.85 0.59
CA TRP A 177 -30.83 -3.60 2.00
C TRP A 177 -29.32 -3.64 2.31
N LEU A 178 -28.56 -4.44 1.56
CA LEU A 178 -27.11 -4.52 1.71
C LEU A 178 -26.38 -3.31 1.10
N GLY A 179 -27.06 -2.46 0.32
CA GLY A 179 -26.44 -1.32 -0.35
C GLY A 179 -25.17 -1.73 -1.09
N ARG A 180 -24.08 -0.98 -0.90
CA ARG A 180 -22.76 -1.21 -1.52
C ARG A 180 -21.78 -1.97 -0.61
N SER A 181 -22.29 -2.88 0.22
CA SER A 181 -21.47 -3.61 1.20
C SER A 181 -20.47 -4.56 0.53
N ALA A 182 -20.83 -5.20 -0.58
CA ALA A 182 -19.90 -6.09 -1.31
C ALA A 182 -18.67 -5.31 -1.80
N GLU A 183 -18.87 -4.12 -2.37
CA GLU A 183 -17.77 -3.24 -2.76
C GLU A 183 -16.93 -2.81 -1.56
N GLY A 184 -17.58 -2.53 -0.42
CA GLY A 184 -16.90 -2.22 0.84
C GLY A 184 -15.97 -3.35 1.30
N TYR A 185 -16.46 -4.59 1.27
CA TYR A 185 -15.67 -5.78 1.60
C TYR A 185 -14.51 -5.98 0.63
N GLN A 186 -14.75 -5.83 -0.68
CA GLN A 186 -13.68 -5.94 -1.67
C GLN A 186 -12.58 -4.93 -1.39
N ARG A 187 -12.91 -3.65 -1.19
CA ARG A 187 -11.93 -2.60 -0.89
C ARG A 187 -11.17 -2.90 0.40
N ALA A 188 -11.87 -3.37 1.44
CA ALA A 188 -11.22 -3.73 2.69
C ALA A 188 -10.20 -4.86 2.52
N LEU A 189 -10.47 -5.84 1.64
CA LEU A 189 -9.53 -6.92 1.38
C LEU A 189 -8.37 -6.50 0.47
N THR A 190 -8.65 -5.85 -0.65
CA THR A 190 -7.61 -5.52 -1.65
C THR A 190 -6.65 -4.44 -1.16
N TRP A 191 -7.16 -3.45 -0.41
CA TRP A 191 -6.28 -2.48 0.26
C TRP A 191 -5.51 -3.07 1.44
N ASN A 192 -5.90 -4.21 2.01
CA ASN A 192 -5.09 -4.84 3.05
C ASN A 192 -4.06 -5.83 2.51
N THR A 193 -4.05 -6.11 1.20
CA THR A 193 -2.94 -6.81 0.54
C THR A 193 -1.67 -5.95 0.63
N VAL A 194 -0.60 -6.53 1.19
CA VAL A 194 0.69 -5.86 1.38
C VAL A 194 1.86 -6.76 1.00
N ILE A 195 2.93 -6.16 0.48
CA ILE A 195 4.20 -6.84 0.28
C ILE A 195 4.96 -6.90 1.60
N ARG A 196 5.55 -8.07 1.88
CA ARG A 196 6.56 -8.25 2.92
C ARG A 196 7.88 -8.61 2.27
N SER A 197 8.65 -7.56 1.97
CA SER A 197 9.94 -7.67 1.29
C SER A 197 10.92 -8.56 2.06
N ASP A 198 10.90 -8.52 3.39
CA ASP A 198 11.72 -9.37 4.26
C ASP A 198 11.29 -10.85 4.26
N LEU A 199 10.04 -11.14 3.87
CA LEU A 199 9.54 -12.49 3.64
C LEU A 199 9.53 -12.88 2.15
N GLY A 200 9.88 -11.95 1.25
CA GLY A 200 9.83 -12.12 -0.19
C GLY A 200 8.44 -12.47 -0.75
N ARG A 201 7.35 -12.07 -0.07
CA ARG A 201 5.99 -12.50 -0.45
C ARG A 201 4.91 -11.47 -0.15
N VAL A 202 3.78 -11.62 -0.82
CA VAL A 202 2.55 -10.85 -0.59
C VAL A 202 1.69 -11.54 0.45
N ILE A 203 1.11 -10.78 1.37
CA ILE A 203 0.19 -11.27 2.39
C ILE A 203 -1.05 -10.39 2.47
N THR A 204 -2.13 -10.92 3.04
CA THR A 204 -3.37 -10.16 3.32
C THR A 204 -3.68 -10.23 4.81
N PRO A 205 -3.06 -9.36 5.64
CA PRO A 205 -3.46 -9.19 7.03
C PRO A 205 -4.90 -8.69 7.14
N THR A 206 -5.48 -8.81 8.34
CA THR A 206 -6.78 -8.20 8.67
C THR A 206 -6.77 -6.67 8.50
N SER A 207 -5.63 -6.05 8.80
CA SER A 207 -5.40 -4.62 8.58
C SER A 207 -3.92 -4.33 8.42
N ARG A 208 -3.55 -3.53 7.41
CA ARG A 208 -2.17 -3.03 7.25
C ARG A 208 -1.72 -2.11 8.41
N ASP A 209 -2.66 -1.45 9.09
CA ASP A 209 -2.36 -0.58 10.24
C ASP A 209 -1.89 -1.35 11.47
N PHE A 210 -2.31 -2.60 11.61
CA PHE A 210 -1.95 -3.45 12.73
C PHE A 210 -0.51 -3.96 12.65
N VAL A 211 0.04 -3.97 11.44
CA VAL A 211 1.30 -4.64 11.09
C VAL A 211 2.39 -3.69 10.60
N SER A 212 2.25 -2.40 10.91
CA SER A 212 3.25 -1.40 10.57
C SER A 212 3.48 -0.46 11.74
N GLN A 213 4.70 -0.48 12.29
CA GLN A 213 5.07 0.46 13.35
C GLN A 213 4.97 1.92 12.87
N ALA A 214 5.25 2.18 11.59
CA ALA A 214 5.06 3.50 10.98
C ALA A 214 3.60 3.98 11.00
N ARG A 215 2.66 3.09 11.28
CA ARG A 215 1.21 3.33 11.32
C ARG A 215 0.63 3.17 12.74
N ASP A 216 1.48 3.25 13.76
CA ASP A 216 1.14 2.98 15.17
C ASP A 216 0.56 1.57 15.38
N GLY A 217 1.03 0.60 14.59
CA GLY A 217 0.69 -0.81 14.71
C GLY A 217 1.38 -1.49 15.89
N PHE A 218 0.78 -2.56 16.41
CA PHE A 218 1.20 -3.21 17.66
C PHE A 218 1.54 -4.70 17.51
N TYR A 219 1.36 -5.28 16.32
CA TYR A 219 1.70 -6.68 16.04
C TYR A 219 3.06 -6.87 15.33
N GLY A 220 3.87 -5.81 15.27
CA GLY A 220 5.17 -5.84 14.60
C GLY A 220 5.02 -5.64 13.10
N THR A 221 5.75 -6.40 12.30
CA THR A 221 5.84 -6.20 10.85
C THR A 221 4.75 -6.98 10.08
N TRP A 222 4.21 -8.06 10.67
CA TRP A 222 3.03 -8.81 10.23
C TRP A 222 2.37 -9.53 11.40
N ALA A 223 1.08 -9.79 11.23
CA ALA A 223 0.35 -10.80 11.95
C ALA A 223 -0.77 -11.35 11.07
N LEU A 224 -0.91 -12.67 11.07
CA LEU A 224 -2.08 -13.37 10.56
C LEU A 224 -2.80 -13.98 11.76
N HIS A 225 -4.04 -13.56 11.99
CA HIS A 225 -4.87 -14.10 13.05
C HIS A 225 -5.73 -15.20 12.45
N GLY A 226 -5.59 -16.44 12.93
CA GLY A 226 -6.17 -17.62 12.26
C GLY A 226 -7.65 -17.46 11.88
N TRP A 227 -8.50 -17.03 12.81
CA TRP A 227 -9.93 -16.79 12.55
C TRP A 227 -10.23 -15.58 11.65
N ASP A 228 -9.58 -14.43 11.85
CA ASP A 228 -9.76 -13.25 10.99
C ASP A 228 -9.32 -13.56 9.55
N THR A 229 -8.13 -14.14 9.38
CA THR A 229 -7.58 -14.51 8.07
C THR A 229 -8.45 -15.57 7.39
N PHE A 230 -9.05 -16.52 8.13
CA PHE A 230 -10.01 -17.47 7.58
C PHE A 230 -11.25 -16.75 7.01
N PHE A 231 -11.83 -15.80 7.75
CA PHE A 231 -12.97 -15.02 7.25
C PHE A 231 -12.59 -14.09 6.09
N CYS A 232 -11.36 -13.55 6.07
CA CYS A 232 -10.83 -12.86 4.91
C CYS A 232 -10.78 -13.76 3.67
N GLY A 233 -10.28 -15.00 3.82
CA GLY A 233 -10.25 -15.98 2.73
C GLY A 233 -11.65 -16.36 2.25
N LEU A 234 -12.62 -16.52 3.16
CA LEU A 234 -14.01 -16.82 2.81
C LEU A 234 -14.63 -15.66 2.02
N ALA A 235 -14.48 -14.43 2.50
CA ALA A 235 -14.95 -13.23 1.80
C ALA A 235 -14.27 -13.05 0.44
N ALA A 236 -12.96 -13.33 0.35
CA ALA A 236 -12.20 -13.24 -0.89
C ALA A 236 -12.69 -14.20 -1.98
N THR A 237 -13.37 -15.30 -1.61
CA THR A 237 -13.96 -16.26 -2.58
C THR A 237 -14.94 -15.58 -3.54
N TRP A 238 -15.62 -14.53 -3.08
CA TRP A 238 -16.55 -13.76 -3.92
C TRP A 238 -15.81 -12.87 -4.93
N ILE A 239 -14.57 -12.49 -4.62
CA ILE A 239 -13.75 -11.60 -5.45
C ILE A 239 -12.97 -12.42 -6.48
N ASP A 240 -12.17 -13.37 -6.03
CA ASP A 240 -11.36 -14.26 -6.86
C ASP A 240 -10.97 -15.53 -6.08
N HIS A 241 -11.13 -16.70 -6.70
CA HIS A 241 -10.86 -17.99 -6.06
C HIS A 241 -9.36 -18.24 -5.81
N ASP A 242 -8.48 -17.77 -6.70
CA ASP A 242 -7.03 -17.93 -6.53
C ASP A 242 -6.52 -16.98 -5.44
N TYR A 243 -7.08 -15.78 -5.35
CA TYR A 243 -6.81 -14.86 -4.25
C TYR A 243 -7.23 -15.45 -2.90
N SER A 244 -8.45 -15.99 -2.83
CA SER A 244 -8.94 -16.70 -1.64
C SER A 244 -8.02 -17.86 -1.25
N ARG A 245 -7.62 -18.69 -2.23
CA ARG A 245 -6.66 -19.77 -2.01
C ARG A 245 -5.33 -19.26 -1.46
N GLY A 246 -4.78 -18.19 -2.03
CA GLY A 246 -3.55 -17.57 -1.56
C GLY A 246 -3.63 -17.07 -0.11
N ILE A 247 -4.80 -16.61 0.34
CA ILE A 247 -5.03 -16.26 1.76
C ILE A 247 -5.03 -17.51 2.64
N TYR A 248 -5.69 -18.59 2.21
CA TYR A 248 -5.68 -19.84 2.98
C TYR A 248 -4.29 -20.47 3.06
N ASP A 249 -3.51 -20.45 1.97
CA ASP A 249 -2.14 -20.95 1.96
C ASP A 249 -1.28 -20.24 3.03
N GLN A 250 -1.47 -18.92 3.22
CA GLN A 250 -0.79 -18.15 4.28
C GLN A 250 -1.09 -18.68 5.70
N ILE A 251 -2.30 -19.21 5.95
CA ILE A 251 -2.67 -19.84 7.23
C ILE A 251 -2.08 -21.25 7.33
N LEU A 252 -2.23 -22.04 6.26
CA LEU A 252 -1.81 -23.45 6.23
C LEU A 252 -0.31 -23.59 6.47
N GLU A 253 0.50 -22.65 5.97
CA GLU A 253 1.94 -22.58 6.23
C GLU A 253 2.30 -22.36 7.70
N GLN A 254 1.36 -21.90 8.53
CA GLN A 254 1.56 -21.67 9.97
C GLN A 254 1.12 -22.85 10.84
N ILE A 255 0.59 -23.93 10.24
CA ILE A 255 0.16 -25.10 10.98
C ILE A 255 1.36 -25.75 11.66
N THR A 256 1.28 -25.93 12.98
CA THR A 256 2.32 -26.61 13.75
C THR A 256 2.34 -28.11 13.47
N PRO A 257 3.41 -28.85 13.82
CA PRO A 257 3.43 -30.30 13.76
C PRO A 257 2.30 -31.00 14.55
N ALA A 258 1.70 -30.31 15.52
CA ALA A 258 0.55 -30.78 16.28
C ALA A 258 -0.81 -30.48 15.59
N ALA A 259 -0.79 -30.08 14.32
CA ALA A 259 -1.96 -29.69 13.53
C ALA A 259 -2.76 -28.51 14.13
N SER A 260 -2.10 -27.62 14.87
CA SER A 260 -2.74 -26.43 15.46
C SER A 260 -2.37 -25.17 14.66
N CYS A 261 -3.34 -24.28 14.41
CA CYS A 261 -3.05 -22.93 13.93
C CYS A 261 -2.85 -21.99 15.13
N PRO A 262 -1.71 -21.27 15.24
CA PRO A 262 -1.51 -20.27 16.27
C PRO A 262 -2.55 -19.14 16.19
N THR A 263 -2.95 -18.60 17.34
CA THR A 263 -3.92 -17.48 17.43
C THR A 263 -3.35 -16.16 16.85
N GLY A 264 -2.03 -16.06 16.77
CA GLY A 264 -1.30 -15.04 16.03
C GLY A 264 0.17 -15.44 15.91
N SER A 265 0.75 -15.26 14.73
CA SER A 265 2.17 -15.50 14.48
C SER A 265 2.90 -14.17 14.27
N PRO A 266 3.64 -13.66 15.25
CA PRO A 266 4.75 -12.76 15.00
C PRO A 266 6.01 -13.61 14.84
N THR A 267 6.56 -13.75 13.63
CA THR A 267 7.98 -14.13 13.55
C THR A 267 8.82 -12.93 13.94
N SER A 268 9.01 -12.73 15.24
CA SER A 268 10.09 -11.88 15.70
C SER A 268 11.39 -12.69 15.64
N GLY A 269 12.28 -12.31 14.73
CA GLY A 269 13.71 -12.60 14.82
C GLY A 269 14.35 -11.79 15.96
N ALA A 270 13.83 -11.89 17.18
CA ALA A 270 14.46 -11.32 18.35
C ALA A 270 15.41 -12.36 18.93
N ALA A 271 16.72 -12.16 18.73
CA ALA A 271 17.73 -12.87 19.49
C ALA A 271 17.46 -12.68 21.00
N PRO A 272 17.62 -13.73 21.84
CA PRO A 272 17.36 -13.61 23.27
C PRO A 272 18.39 -12.64 23.87
N THR A 273 17.93 -11.46 24.28
CA THR A 273 18.70 -10.58 25.15
C THR A 273 18.80 -11.22 26.52
N THR A 274 19.93 -11.88 26.76
CA THR A 274 20.35 -12.27 28.11
C THR A 274 20.58 -11.01 28.94
N GLY A 275 19.68 -10.74 29.90
CA GLY A 275 19.81 -9.65 30.87
C GLY A 275 19.22 -10.06 32.23
N PRO A 276 19.79 -9.61 33.37
CA PRO A 276 19.99 -10.48 34.52
C PRO A 276 18.79 -10.58 35.47
N SER A 277 18.69 -11.77 36.06
CA SER A 277 17.98 -12.13 37.29
C SER A 277 17.98 -11.00 38.34
N ARG A 278 16.81 -10.40 38.58
CA ARG A 278 16.56 -9.63 39.80
C ARG A 278 16.07 -10.58 40.89
N ARG A 279 16.99 -10.94 41.79
CA ARG A 279 16.68 -11.49 43.11
C ARG A 279 15.75 -10.54 43.86
N SER A 280 14.70 -11.10 44.44
CA SER A 280 13.87 -10.45 45.44
C SER A 280 14.70 -10.20 46.70
N ALA A 281 14.83 -8.93 47.09
CA ALA A 281 15.24 -8.55 48.42
C ALA A 281 14.01 -8.04 49.18
N ARG A 282 13.56 -8.85 50.14
CA ARG A 282 12.69 -8.43 51.23
C ARG A 282 13.38 -7.31 52.02
N THR A 283 12.71 -6.20 52.29
CA THR A 283 12.83 -5.52 53.59
C THR A 283 11.53 -4.82 53.96
N ARG A 284 11.23 -4.88 55.25
CA ARG A 284 10.04 -4.42 55.98
C ARG A 284 9.99 -2.90 56.08
N CYS A 285 8.78 -2.35 56.14
CA CYS A 285 8.25 -1.56 57.27
C CYS A 285 6.76 -1.88 57.37
#